data_AF-A0A8S0SL12-F1
#
_entry.id   AF-A0A8S0SL12-F1
#
_cell.length_a   1.000
_cell.length_b   1.000
_cell.length_c   1.000
_cell.angle_alpha   90.00
_cell.angle_beta   90.00
_cell.angle_gamma   90.00
#
_symmetry.space_group_name_H-M   'P 1'
#
loop_
_entity.id
_entity.type
_entity.pdbx_description
1 polymer ?
#
loop_
_entity_poly.entity_id
_entity_poly.type
_entity_poly.pdbx_seq_one_letter_code
_entity_poly.pdbx_strand_id
1 'polypeptide(L)'
;MARVKQRARRRATRRNSSAAEATPSTPNHKPSPARSPRTTPQAERDGERQRKKRRNRPGTVALREIRKYQKSFNLLMPAAPFIRLVKEISHFYAPRVARWKAEALVALQEDEYSECLPLF
;
A
#
# COMPACT_ATOMS: atom_id res chain seq x y z
N MET A 1 1.57 -43.20 -29.82
CA MET A 1 1.17 -44.13 -28.75
C MET A 1 0.72 -43.35 -27.53
N ALA A 2 -0.41 -43.77 -26.96
CA ALA A 2 -1.06 -43.38 -25.69
C ALA A 2 -0.10 -43.41 -24.47
N ARG A 3 -0.33 -42.86 -23.26
CA ARG A 3 -1.34 -41.99 -22.62
C ARG A 3 -0.83 -41.75 -21.19
N VAL A 4 -0.90 -40.50 -20.72
CA VAL A 4 -1.10 -40.02 -19.32
C VAL A 4 -0.13 -40.47 -18.21
N LYS A 5 0.58 -39.46 -17.68
CA LYS A 5 1.36 -39.46 -16.43
C LYS A 5 0.46 -39.68 -15.21
N GLN A 6 0.74 -40.75 -14.47
CA GLN A 6 -0.04 -41.26 -13.34
C GLN A 6 0.13 -40.36 -12.09
N ARG A 7 -1.00 -40.09 -11.43
CA ARG A 7 -1.15 -39.24 -10.23
C ARG A 7 -1.01 -40.09 -8.97
N ALA A 8 -0.06 -39.78 -8.08
CA ALA A 8 0.12 -40.51 -6.82
C ALA A 8 -0.94 -40.13 -5.76
N ARG A 9 -1.51 -41.16 -5.12
CA ARG A 9 -2.63 -41.13 -4.17
C ARG A 9 -2.16 -41.02 -2.71
N ARG A 10 -2.88 -40.16 -1.97
CA ARG A 10 -3.33 -40.19 -0.56
C ARG A 10 -2.71 -41.18 0.48
N ARG A 11 -2.14 -40.56 1.53
CA ARG A 11 -2.34 -40.72 3.00
C ARG A 11 -2.72 -42.11 3.57
N ALA A 12 -1.90 -42.63 4.50
CA ALA A 12 -2.35 -43.46 5.63
C ALA A 12 -1.36 -43.42 6.82
N THR A 13 -1.94 -43.31 8.00
CA THR A 13 -1.38 -43.33 9.37
C THR A 13 -0.97 -44.74 9.84
N ARG A 14 0.14 -44.86 10.58
CA ARG A 14 0.49 -46.00 11.48
C ARG A 14 1.38 -45.44 12.62
N ARG A 15 0.88 -45.26 13.85
CA ARG A 15 0.68 -46.20 14.99
C ARG A 15 1.99 -46.76 15.62
N ASN A 16 1.97 -46.69 16.94
CA ASN A 16 2.99 -46.67 17.99
C ASN A 16 3.50 -48.06 18.45
N SER A 17 4.73 -48.14 18.96
CA SER A 17 5.33 -49.19 19.80
C SER A 17 6.63 -48.63 20.42
N SER A 18 6.72 -48.22 21.70
CA SER A 18 6.73 -48.94 23.00
C SER A 18 8.15 -49.22 23.54
N ALA A 19 8.33 -48.90 24.85
CA ALA A 19 9.41 -49.25 25.80
C ALA A 19 10.65 -48.35 25.81
N ALA A 20 11.30 -48.00 26.93
CA ALA A 20 10.98 -47.88 28.35
C ALA A 20 12.28 -47.35 28.99
N GLU A 21 12.33 -46.17 29.60
CA GLU A 21 13.39 -45.86 30.56
C GLU A 21 12.95 -44.76 31.53
N ALA A 22 13.11 -45.03 32.82
CA ALA A 22 12.66 -44.20 33.92
C ALA A 22 13.80 -43.31 34.42
N THR A 23 13.54 -42.00 34.59
CA THR A 23 14.28 -41.12 35.52
C THR A 23 13.31 -40.07 36.08
N PRO A 24 13.30 -39.81 37.40
CA PRO A 24 12.43 -38.80 38.01
C PRO A 24 13.18 -37.47 38.13
N SER A 25 12.72 -36.42 37.45
CA SER A 25 13.07 -35.03 37.78
C SER A 25 12.02 -34.05 37.24
N THR A 26 11.14 -33.57 38.12
CA THR A 26 10.40 -32.29 37.95
C THR A 26 11.39 -31.14 38.23
N PRO A 27 11.18 -29.86 37.80
CA PRO A 27 9.98 -29.28 37.22
C PRO A 27 10.22 -28.31 36.04
N ASN A 28 9.15 -27.97 35.31
CA ASN A 28 8.78 -26.60 34.88
C ASN A 28 7.98 -26.63 33.56
N HIS A 29 6.66 -26.76 33.65
CA HIS A 29 5.78 -26.25 32.61
C HIS A 29 4.63 -25.49 33.27
N LYS A 30 4.67 -24.16 33.14
CA LYS A 30 3.57 -23.26 33.50
C LYS A 30 2.28 -23.73 32.80
N PRO A 31 1.16 -23.94 33.51
CA PRO A 31 -0.11 -24.19 32.87
C PRO A 31 -0.61 -22.91 32.19
N SER A 32 -0.96 -23.01 30.91
CA SER A 32 -1.65 -21.94 30.19
C SER A 32 -3.00 -21.66 30.85
N PRO A 33 -3.38 -20.41 31.18
CA PRO A 33 -4.72 -20.14 31.66
C PRO A 33 -5.69 -20.25 30.48
N ALA A 34 -6.55 -21.27 30.53
CA ALA A 34 -7.78 -21.32 29.75
C ALA A 34 -8.60 -20.05 30.08
N ARG A 35 -8.61 -19.08 29.15
CA ARG A 35 -9.35 -17.85 29.33
C ARG A 35 -10.80 -18.08 28.92
N SER A 36 -11.67 -18.13 29.92
CA SER A 36 -13.13 -18.23 29.81
C SER A 36 -13.73 -17.23 28.80
N PRO A 37 -14.85 -17.59 28.13
CA PRO A 37 -15.53 -16.69 27.19
C PRO A 37 -16.06 -15.49 27.97
N ARG A 38 -15.48 -14.31 27.71
CA ARG A 38 -15.96 -13.06 28.28
C ARG A 38 -17.24 -12.66 27.56
N THR A 39 -18.36 -12.84 28.24
CA THR A 39 -19.66 -12.22 27.98
C THR A 39 -19.47 -10.80 27.49
N THR A 40 -19.95 -10.51 26.28
CA THR A 40 -20.12 -9.15 25.76
C THR A 40 -21.24 -8.47 26.54
N PRO A 41 -21.01 -7.36 27.26
CA PRO A 41 -22.11 -6.48 27.59
C PRO A 41 -22.53 -5.77 26.30
N GLN A 42 -23.81 -5.92 25.95
CA GLN A 42 -24.48 -5.16 24.89
C GLN A 42 -24.11 -3.69 25.02
N ALA A 43 -23.54 -3.12 23.95
CA ALA A 43 -23.28 -1.69 23.85
C ALA A 43 -24.47 -1.03 23.15
N GLU A 44 -25.63 -1.02 23.80
CA GLU A 44 -26.60 0.05 23.59
C GLU A 44 -26.07 1.27 24.34
N ARG A 45 -25.44 2.19 23.60
CA ARG A 45 -25.29 3.59 24.00
C ARG A 45 -25.40 4.45 22.75
N ASP A 46 -26.64 4.81 22.44
CA ASP A 46 -26.94 6.10 21.86
C ASP A 46 -26.27 7.17 22.72
N GLY A 47 -25.49 8.02 22.06
CA GLY A 47 -24.61 8.97 22.71
C GLY A 47 -23.55 9.36 21.72
N GLU A 48 -23.84 10.42 20.99
CA GLU A 48 -23.03 11.09 19.98
C GLU A 48 -21.66 11.50 20.54
N ARG A 49 -20.78 10.51 20.75
CA ARG A 49 -19.37 10.74 20.97
C ARG A 49 -18.80 11.05 19.61
N GLN A 50 -18.69 12.34 19.29
CA GLN A 50 -17.84 12.83 18.21
C GLN A 50 -16.49 12.13 18.33
N ARG A 51 -16.28 11.07 17.53
CA ARG A 51 -15.06 10.27 17.58
C ARG A 51 -13.92 11.22 17.26
N LYS A 52 -13.10 11.53 18.27
CA LYS A 52 -11.94 12.43 18.13
C LYS A 52 -11.14 11.99 16.91
N LYS A 53 -10.97 12.89 15.95
CA LYS A 53 -10.32 12.60 14.67
C LYS A 53 -8.89 12.13 14.96
N ARG A 54 -8.62 10.84 14.78
CA ARG A 54 -7.29 10.26 15.04
C ARG A 54 -6.30 10.81 14.02
N ARG A 55 -5.17 11.33 14.50
CA ARG A 55 -4.06 11.78 13.66
C ARG A 55 -3.35 10.56 13.06
N ASN A 56 -2.99 10.64 11.78
CA ASN A 56 -2.18 9.62 11.13
C ASN A 56 -0.77 9.60 11.71
N ARG A 57 -0.14 8.42 11.76
CA ARG A 57 1.28 8.30 12.09
C ARG A 57 2.13 8.97 10.99
N PRO A 58 3.29 9.54 11.31
CA PRO A 58 4.21 10.06 10.30
C PRO A 58 4.50 8.99 9.24
N GLY A 59 4.65 9.39 7.97
CA GLY A 59 4.83 8.48 6.83
C GLY A 59 3.56 7.81 6.31
N THR A 60 2.48 7.70 7.10
CA THR A 60 1.23 7.02 6.66
C THR A 60 0.55 7.76 5.51
N VAL A 61 0.54 9.09 5.55
CA VAL A 61 -0.04 9.92 4.48
C VAL A 61 0.87 9.93 3.25
N ALA A 62 2.18 10.10 3.45
CA ALA A 62 3.17 10.09 2.37
C ALA A 62 3.13 8.79 1.56
N LEU A 63 3.13 7.62 2.21
CA LEU A 63 3.04 6.32 1.51
C LEU A 63 1.73 6.15 0.73
N ARG A 64 0.64 6.75 1.22
CA ARG A 64 -0.65 6.74 0.52
C ARG A 64 -0.61 7.62 -0.73
N GLU A 65 0.00 8.80 -0.62
CA GLU A 65 0.19 9.73 -1.72
C GLU A 65 1.14 9.17 -2.78
N ILE A 66 2.26 8.57 -2.39
CA ILE A 66 3.18 7.87 -3.30
C ILE A 66 2.44 6.80 -4.10
N ARG A 67 1.69 5.91 -3.43
CA ARG A 67 0.89 4.89 -4.13
C ARG A 67 -0.18 5.47 -5.05
N LYS A 68 -0.76 6.61 -4.68
CA LYS A 68 -1.77 7.32 -5.50
C LYS A 68 -1.12 7.87 -6.77
N TYR A 69 -0.01 8.60 -6.64
CA TYR A 69 0.67 9.24 -7.77
C TYR A 69 1.40 8.23 -8.66
N GLN A 70 1.89 7.12 -8.12
CA GLN A 70 2.45 6.05 -8.95
C GLN A 70 1.39 5.28 -9.75
N LYS A 71 0.13 5.26 -9.27
CA LYS A 71 -0.96 4.58 -9.97
C LYS A 71 -1.52 5.43 -11.14
N SER A 72 -1.37 6.74 -11.09
CA SER A 72 -1.95 7.66 -12.08
C SER A 72 -0.94 8.71 -12.53
N PHE A 73 -0.79 8.91 -13.82
CA PHE A 73 0.13 9.88 -14.42
C PHE A 73 -0.47 11.29 -14.55
N ASN A 74 -1.30 11.71 -13.58
CA ASN A 74 -1.91 13.05 -13.64
C ASN A 74 -0.84 14.13 -13.43
N LEU A 75 -0.95 15.25 -14.18
CA LEU A 75 -0.07 16.40 -14.03
C LEU A 75 -0.20 16.96 -12.59
N LEU A 76 0.94 17.06 -11.90
CA LEU A 76 1.01 17.46 -10.48
C LEU A 76 0.97 18.98 -10.28
N MET A 77 1.42 19.75 -11.27
CA MET A 77 1.35 21.21 -11.28
C MET A 77 0.08 21.66 -12.00
N PRO A 78 -0.64 22.65 -11.45
CA PRO A 78 -1.76 23.26 -12.15
C PRO A 78 -1.32 23.90 -13.47
N ALA A 79 -2.15 23.81 -14.51
CA ALA A 79 -1.81 24.32 -15.85
C ALA A 79 -1.63 25.86 -15.87
N ALA A 80 -2.40 26.61 -15.08
CA ALA A 80 -2.36 28.07 -15.11
C ALA A 80 -0.97 28.69 -14.78
N PRO A 81 -0.28 28.32 -13.68
CA PRO A 81 1.07 28.81 -13.40
C PRO A 81 2.10 28.34 -14.43
N PHE A 82 2.01 27.09 -14.90
CA PHE A 82 2.90 26.56 -15.94
C PHE A 82 2.80 27.37 -17.24
N ILE A 83 1.58 27.63 -17.70
CA ILE A 83 1.33 28.41 -18.92
C ILE A 83 1.85 29.85 -18.79
N ARG A 84 1.74 30.46 -17.60
CA ARG A 84 2.29 31.80 -17.35
C ARG A 84 3.81 31.80 -17.48
N LEU A 85 4.47 30.81 -16.88
CA LEU A 85 5.93 30.66 -16.93
C LEU A 85 6.42 30.42 -18.36
N VAL A 86 5.79 29.52 -19.11
CA VAL A 86 6.13 29.27 -20.52
C VAL A 86 6.00 30.55 -21.34
N LYS A 87 4.92 31.33 -21.12
CA LYS A 87 4.71 32.60 -21.83
C LYS A 87 5.75 33.64 -21.45
N GLU A 88 6.09 33.77 -20.17
CA GLU A 88 7.10 34.70 -19.68
C GLU A 88 8.47 34.41 -20.30
N ILE A 89 8.91 33.15 -20.28
CA ILE A 89 10.16 32.70 -20.91
C ILE A 89 10.10 32.94 -22.43
N SER A 90 9.00 32.56 -23.08
CA SER A 90 8.87 32.74 -24.53
C SER A 90 8.90 34.21 -24.96
N HIS A 91 8.33 35.10 -24.15
CA HIS A 91 8.33 36.53 -24.44
C HIS A 91 9.74 37.11 -24.35
N PHE A 92 10.55 36.61 -23.41
CA PHE A 92 11.95 37.03 -23.26
C PHE A 92 12.83 36.61 -24.45
N TYR A 93 12.71 35.35 -24.92
CA TYR A 93 13.58 34.84 -25.98
C TYR A 93 13.04 35.04 -27.39
N ALA A 94 11.73 35.04 -27.57
CA ALA A 94 11.07 35.09 -28.87
C ALA A 94 9.77 35.92 -28.80
N PRO A 95 9.86 37.25 -28.65
CA PRO A 95 8.70 38.13 -28.43
C PRO A 95 7.66 38.10 -29.56
N ARG A 96 8.04 37.61 -30.76
CA ARG A 96 7.14 37.43 -31.91
C ARG A 96 6.23 36.20 -31.78
N VAL A 97 6.59 35.24 -30.93
CA VAL A 97 5.85 33.98 -30.72
C VAL A 97 4.88 34.14 -29.55
N ALA A 98 3.76 34.83 -29.79
CA ALA A 98 2.75 35.09 -28.76
C ALA A 98 1.65 34.01 -28.67
N ARG A 99 1.52 33.16 -29.71
CA ARG A 99 0.46 32.16 -29.82
C ARG A 99 1.00 30.76 -29.64
N TRP A 100 0.38 30.03 -28.71
CA TRP A 100 0.70 28.65 -28.38
C TRP A 100 -0.49 27.75 -28.66
N LYS A 101 -0.24 26.56 -29.23
CA LYS A 101 -1.25 25.50 -29.30
C LYS A 101 -1.45 24.89 -27.91
N ALA A 102 -2.67 24.54 -27.56
CA ALA A 102 -2.97 23.90 -26.28
C ALA A 102 -2.23 22.58 -26.11
N GLU A 103 -2.19 21.75 -27.16
CA GLU A 103 -1.46 20.47 -27.18
C GLU A 103 0.05 20.65 -26.95
N ALA A 104 0.65 21.71 -27.50
CA ALA A 104 2.07 21.98 -27.32
C ALA A 104 2.40 22.32 -25.85
N LEU A 105 1.52 23.05 -25.17
CA LEU A 105 1.69 23.37 -23.76
C LEU A 105 1.58 22.11 -22.88
N VAL A 106 0.69 21.19 -23.22
CA VAL A 106 0.57 19.90 -22.50
C VAL A 106 1.82 19.04 -22.75
N ALA A 107 2.27 18.94 -24.01
CA ALA A 107 3.45 18.15 -24.36
C ALA A 107 4.71 18.65 -23.64
N LEU A 108 4.93 19.97 -23.58
CA LEU A 108 6.03 20.55 -22.81
C LEU A 108 5.94 20.18 -21.33
N GLN A 109 4.73 20.22 -20.76
CA GLN A 109 4.53 19.89 -19.36
C GLN A 109 4.80 18.39 -19.09
N GLU A 110 4.37 17.50 -19.99
CA GLU A 110 4.60 16.06 -19.89
C GLU A 110 6.09 15.69 -20.01
N ASP A 111 6.82 16.33 -20.93
CA ASP A 111 8.25 16.13 -21.12
C ASP A 111 9.04 16.49 -19.86
N GLU A 112 8.76 17.67 -19.29
CA GLU A 112 9.42 18.15 -18.09
C GLU A 112 9.12 17.27 -16.85
N TYR A 113 7.91 16.71 -16.74
CA TYR A 113 7.64 15.70 -15.71
C TYR A 113 8.40 14.40 -15.95
N SER A 114 8.47 13.93 -17.19
CA SER A 114 9.18 12.70 -17.53
C SER A 114 10.68 12.82 -17.25
N GLU A 115 11.27 14.00 -17.46
CA GLU A 115 12.67 14.26 -17.17
C GLU A 115 12.94 14.42 -15.67
N CYS A 116 12.02 15.06 -14.94
CA CYS A 116 12.23 15.39 -13.53
C CYS A 116 11.90 14.23 -12.57
N LEU A 117 10.91 13.39 -12.88
CA LEU A 117 10.49 12.27 -12.01
C LEU A 117 11.57 11.21 -11.72
N PRO A 118 12.43 10.81 -12.67
CA PRO A 118 13.53 9.86 -12.41
C PRO A 118 14.64 10.39 -11.50
N LEU A 119 14.68 11.71 -11.26
CA LEU A 119 15.70 12.36 -10.45
C LEU A 119 15.38 12.38 -8.94
N PHE A 120 14.22 11.83 -8.54
CA PHE A 120 13.75 11.74 -7.14
C PHE A 120 13.63 10.28 -6.68
#